data_AF-A0A7C5XV97-F1
#
_entry.id   AF-A0A7C5XV97-F1
#
_cell.length_a   1.000
_cell.length_b   1.000
_cell.length_c   1.000
_cell.angle_alpha   90.00
_cell.angle_beta   90.00
_cell.angle_gamma   90.00
#
_symmetry.space_group_name_H-M   'P 1'
#
loop_
_entity.id
_entity.type
_entity.pdbx_description
1 polymer ?
#
loop_
_entity_poly.entity_id
_entity_poly.type
_entity_poly.pdbx_seq_one_letter_code
_entity_poly.pdbx_strand_id
1 'polypeptide(L)'
;MAGSSREQYFAVRLDVMRDLVAELSENKAIKKILGEPVEEKIMFVAVGNDINIISAPDVDLDEMRKKQLAELFKLSFLKIQDFKKG
;
A
#
# COMPACT_ATOMS: atom_id res chain seq x y z
N MET A 1 -28.30 -5.68 24.96
CA MET A 1 -28.56 -5.70 23.51
C MET A 1 -28.21 -4.32 22.96
N ALA A 2 -27.55 -4.31 21.78
CA ALA A 2 -27.09 -3.23 20.86
C ALA A 2 -27.51 -1.77 21.12
N GLY A 3 -26.76 -0.72 20.78
CA GLY A 3 -25.54 -0.48 19.99
C GLY A 3 -25.26 1.04 20.11
N SER A 4 -24.05 1.54 19.96
CA SER A 4 -23.46 1.81 18.66
C SER A 4 -21.95 1.97 18.83
N SER A 5 -21.20 1.09 18.19
CA SER A 5 -19.77 1.24 17.94
C SER A 5 -19.52 2.62 17.34
N ARG A 6 -18.79 3.48 18.06
CA ARG A 6 -18.16 4.66 17.47
C ARG A 6 -17.43 4.20 16.23
N GLU A 7 -17.85 4.67 15.06
CA GLU A 7 -17.09 4.56 13.82
C GLU A 7 -15.68 5.06 14.13
N GLN A 8 -14.72 4.15 14.12
CA GLN A 8 -13.32 4.51 14.27
C GLN A 8 -12.92 5.13 12.93
N TYR A 9 -12.96 6.46 12.84
CA TYR A 9 -12.42 7.17 11.69
C TYR A 9 -10.90 7.06 11.73
N PHE A 10 -10.30 6.34 10.77
CA PHE A 10 -8.85 6.26 10.61
C PHE A 10 -8.38 7.38 9.69
N ALA A 11 -7.72 8.39 10.27
CA ALA A 11 -7.05 9.41 9.48
C ALA A 11 -5.69 8.87 9.02
N VAL A 12 -5.60 8.47 7.75
CA VAL A 12 -4.31 8.20 7.13
C VAL A 12 -3.66 9.53 6.82
N ARG A 13 -2.49 9.80 7.40
CA ARG A 13 -1.79 11.04 7.10
C ARG A 13 -1.24 10.98 5.66
N LEU A 14 -1.56 12.00 4.86
CA LEU A 14 -1.14 12.08 3.46
C LEU A 14 0.39 12.05 3.28
N ASP A 15 1.16 12.50 4.28
CA ASP A 15 2.62 12.39 4.25
C ASP A 15 3.08 10.93 4.30
N VAL A 16 2.44 10.07 5.11
CA VAL A 16 2.75 8.63 5.15
C VAL A 16 2.45 7.97 3.81
N MET A 17 1.35 8.34 3.15
CA MET A 17 1.03 7.82 1.81
C MET A 17 2.06 8.24 0.77
N ARG A 18 2.50 9.51 0.80
CA ARG A 18 3.55 10.01 -0.10
C ARG A 18 4.88 9.31 0.14
N ASP A 19 5.30 9.16 1.40
CA ASP A 19 6.55 8.49 1.77
C ASP A 19 6.51 7.01 1.32
N LEU A 20 5.34 6.37 1.42
CA LEU A 20 5.12 5.01 0.94
C LEU A 20 5.22 4.92 -0.58
N VAL A 21 4.55 5.80 -1.33
CA VAL A 21 4.70 5.83 -2.80
C VAL A 21 6.17 6.00 -3.19
N ALA A 22 6.91 6.90 -2.54
CA ALA A 22 8.33 7.11 -2.83
C ALA A 22 9.17 5.84 -2.58
N GLU A 23 9.00 5.19 -1.42
CA GLU A 23 9.70 3.94 -1.09
C GLU A 23 9.37 2.82 -2.10
N LEU A 24 8.10 2.70 -2.51
CA LEU A 24 7.67 1.72 -3.51
C LEU A 24 8.27 2.03 -4.89
N SER A 25 8.31 3.30 -5.28
CA SER A 25 8.91 3.79 -6.54
C SER A 25 10.43 3.69 -6.57
N GLU A 26 11.11 3.46 -5.44
CA GLU A 26 12.56 3.19 -5.40
C GLU A 26 12.89 1.69 -5.36
N ASN A 27 11.91 0.84 -5.03
CA ASN A 27 12.12 -0.60 -4.87
C ASN A 27 12.29 -1.33 -6.21
N LYS A 28 13.51 -1.82 -6.48
CA LYS A 28 13.85 -2.56 -7.72
C LYS A 28 12.97 -3.79 -7.98
N ALA A 29 12.53 -4.49 -6.94
CA ALA A 29 11.67 -5.67 -7.11
C ALA A 29 10.27 -5.25 -7.56
N ILE A 30 9.74 -4.16 -7.00
CA ILE A 30 8.44 -3.60 -7.37
C ILE A 30 8.48 -3.09 -8.81
N LYS A 31 9.51 -2.34 -9.19
CA LYS A 31 9.73 -1.90 -10.57
C LYS A 31 9.75 -3.07 -11.56
N LYS A 32 10.35 -4.20 -11.18
CA LYS A 32 10.39 -5.40 -12.02
C LYS A 32 9.01 -6.06 -12.20
N ILE A 33 8.12 -5.93 -11.21
CA ILE A 33 6.78 -6.50 -11.23
C ILE A 33 5.79 -5.59 -11.96
N LEU A 34 5.78 -4.29 -11.62
CA LEU A 34 4.79 -3.32 -12.10
C LEU A 34 5.23 -2.50 -13.31
N GLY A 35 6.53 -2.47 -13.60
CA GLY A 35 7.13 -1.53 -14.55
C GLY A 35 7.37 -0.15 -13.95
N GLU A 36 7.77 0.79 -14.80
CA GLU A 36 7.98 2.19 -14.45
C GLU A 36 7.07 3.08 -15.32
N PRO A 37 6.53 4.19 -14.77
CA PRO A 37 6.64 4.62 -13.37
C PRO A 37 5.72 3.83 -12.43
N VAL A 38 6.20 3.48 -11.23
CA VAL A 38 5.47 2.62 -10.27
C VAL A 38 4.22 3.31 -9.74
N GLU A 39 4.30 4.62 -9.50
CA GLU A 39 3.21 5.44 -8.97
C GLU A 39 1.97 5.48 -9.86
N GLU A 40 2.12 5.28 -11.18
CA GLU A 40 0.99 5.19 -12.12
C GLU A 40 0.35 3.79 -12.12
N LYS A 41 1.02 2.81 -11.50
CA LYS A 41 0.66 1.38 -11.54
C LYS A 41 0.13 0.87 -10.20
N ILE A 42 0.03 1.73 -9.19
CA ILE A 42 -0.48 1.42 -7.85
C ILE A 42 -1.75 2.20 -7.55
N MET A 43 -2.66 1.56 -6.82
CA MET A 43 -3.85 2.18 -6.27
C MET A 43 -3.96 1.88 -4.78
N PHE A 44 -4.29 2.90 -4.00
CA PHE A 44 -4.61 2.77 -2.59
C PHE A 44 -6.12 2.70 -2.43
N VAL A 45 -6.62 1.62 -1.85
CA VAL A 45 -8.04 1.40 -1.59
C VAL A 45 -8.25 1.29 -0.09
N ALA A 46 -8.97 2.26 0.48
CA ALA A 46 -9.39 2.22 1.88
C ALA A 46 -10.71 1.44 1.98
N VAL A 47 -10.72 0.35 2.74
CA VAL A 47 -11.91 -0.45 3.02
C VAL A 47 -12.09 -0.55 4.53
N GLY A 48 -13.03 0.23 5.07
CA GLY A 48 -13.19 0.35 6.52
C GLY A 48 -11.94 0.92 7.18
N ASN A 49 -11.27 0.10 8.01
CA ASN A 49 -10.07 0.48 8.76
C ASN A 49 -8.77 0.08 8.05
N ASP A 50 -8.87 -0.64 6.93
CA ASP A 50 -7.73 -1.21 6.24
C ASP A 50 -7.41 -0.41 4.97
N ILE A 51 -6.11 -0.19 4.75
CA ILE A 51 -5.59 0.33 3.47
C ILE A 51 -5.03 -0.85 2.71
N ASN A 52 -5.61 -1.14 1.56
CA ASN A 52 -5.09 -2.09 0.61
C ASN A 52 -4.35 -1.35 -0.49
N ILE A 53 -3.21 -1.89 -0.91
CA ILE A 53 -2.47 -1.40 -2.07
C ILE A 53 -2.63 -2.46 -3.14
N ILE A 54 -3.22 -2.08 -4.26
CA ILE A 54 -3.49 -2.97 -5.39
C ILE A 54 -2.80 -2.43 -6.64
N SER A 55 -2.61 -3.29 -7.64
CA SER A 55 -2.17 -2.86 -8.96
C SER A 55 -3.30 -2.13 -9.69
N ALA A 56 -2.94 -1.19 -10.55
CA ALA A 56 -3.90 -0.51 -11.42
C ALA A 56 -4.62 -1.51 -12.36
N PRO A 57 -5.84 -1.23 -12.83
CA PRO A 57 -6.65 -2.18 -13.59
C PRO A 57 -6.03 -2.60 -14.93
N ASP A 58 -5.13 -1.77 -15.47
CA ASP A 58 -4.35 -2.01 -16.69
C ASP A 58 -3.12 -2.91 -16.46
N VAL A 59 -2.85 -3.30 -15.21
CA VAL A 59 -1.73 -4.14 -14.81
C VAL A 59 -2.22 -5.56 -14.57
N ASP A 60 -2.05 -6.42 -15.57
CA ASP A 60 -2.37 -7.84 -15.48
C ASP A 60 -1.20 -8.60 -14.83
N LEU A 61 -1.45 -9.16 -13.64
CA LEU A 61 -0.47 -9.92 -12.85
C LEU A 61 -0.97 -11.34 -12.62
N ASP A 62 -0.07 -12.31 -12.76
CA ASP A 62 -0.32 -13.66 -12.30
C ASP A 62 -0.42 -13.74 -10.77
N GLU A 63 -1.03 -14.80 -10.25
CA GLU A 63 -1.25 -15.00 -8.80
C GLU A 63 0.05 -15.03 -7.98
N MET A 64 1.16 -15.46 -8.58
CA MET A 64 2.46 -15.48 -7.92
C MET A 64 3.01 -14.06 -7.75
N ARG A 65 2.96 -13.24 -8.80
CA ARG A 65 3.38 -11.83 -8.78
C ARG A 65 2.51 -10.99 -7.87
N LYS A 66 1.18 -11.23 -7.84
CA LYS A 66 0.27 -10.56 -6.88
C LYS A 66 0.69 -10.83 -5.44
N LYS A 67 0.99 -12.09 -5.09
CA LYS A 67 1.46 -12.46 -3.74
C LYS A 67 2.78 -11.78 -3.37
N GLN A 68 3.75 -11.82 -4.28
CA GLN A 68 5.04 -11.15 -4.10
C GLN A 68 4.87 -9.65 -3.89
N LEU A 69 4.01 -9.02 -4.69
CA LEU A 69 3.75 -7.59 -4.60
C LEU A 69 3.10 -7.22 -3.25
N ALA A 70 2.10 -7.98 -2.81
CA ALA A 70 1.45 -7.77 -1.51
C ALA A 70 2.43 -7.89 -0.33
N GLU A 71 3.37 -8.82 -0.40
CA GLU A 71 4.41 -8.98 0.63
C GLU A 71 5.39 -7.79 0.64
N LEU A 72 5.84 -7.35 -0.54
CA LEU A 72 6.71 -6.18 -0.69
C LEU A 72 6.05 -4.88 -0.18
N PHE A 73 4.75 -4.73 -0.44
CA PHE A 73 3.94 -3.62 0.05
C PHE A 73 3.87 -3.60 1.58
N LYS A 74 3.60 -4.77 2.19
CA LYS A 74 3.56 -4.91 3.64
C LYS A 74 4.91 -4.56 4.30
N LEU A 75 6.01 -5.01 3.71
CA LEU A 75 7.37 -4.71 4.20
C LEU A 75 7.68 -3.21 4.13
N SER A 76 7.31 -2.56 3.02
CA SER A 76 7.53 -1.12 2.82
C SER A 76 6.73 -0.29 3.83
N PHE A 77 5.49 -0.70 4.10
CA PHE A 77 4.64 -0.04 5.10
C PHE A 77 5.21 -0.17 6.53
N LEU A 78 5.67 -1.37 6.93
CA LEU A 78 6.27 -1.59 8.24
C LEU A 78 7.52 -0.73 8.45
N LYS A 79 8.39 -0.65 7.42
CA LYS A 79 9.59 0.19 7.45
C LYS A 79 9.27 1.66 7.77
N ILE A 80 8.22 2.20 7.16
CA ILE A 80 7.81 3.60 7.36
C ILE A 80 7.20 3.81 8.76
N GLN A 81 6.44 2.84 9.26
CA GLN A 81 5.90 2.91 10.63
C GLN A 81 7.00 2.89 11.69
N ASP A 82 8.03 2.08 11.51
CA ASP A 82 9.16 2.00 12.43
C ASP A 82 10.00 3.29 12.41
N PHE A 83 10.20 3.89 11.23
CA PHE A 83 10.89 5.17 11.08
C PHE A 83 10.22 6.35 11.79
N LYS A 84 8.89 6.32 11.99
CA LYS A 84 8.16 7.39 12.70
C LYS A 84 7.98 7.12 14.20
N LYS A 85 8.43 5.95 14.70
CA LYS A 85 8.42 5.59 16.13
C LYS A 85 9.77 5.82 16.82
N GLY A 86 10.86 5.94 16.06
CA GLY A 86 12.17 6.40 16.55
C GLY A 86 12.28 7.92 16.50
#